data_AF-A0A3L7UND1-F1
#
_entry.id   AF-A0A3L7UND1-F1
#
_cell.length_a   1.000
_cell.length_b   1.000
_cell.length_c   1.000
_cell.angle_alpha   90.00
_cell.angle_beta   90.00
_cell.angle_gamma   90.00
#
_symmetry.space_group_name_H-M   'P 1'
#
loop_
_entity.id
_entity.type
_entity.pdbx_description
1 polymer ?
#
loop_
_entity_poly.entity_id
_entity_poly.type
_entity_poly.pdbx_seq_one_letter_code
_entity_poly.pdbx_strand_id
1 'polypeptide(L)'
;MLAVIQRPNIPTRFVLGSDGQHDRLCCPVCACPYVHPAEVVVEQGQTRTVVSNESTQVSATDRFLHARGSLITLDFWCKFGHSFQYALEFHKGELQLRLDTKPLPNPDAPGQLWRD
;
A
#
# COMPACT_ATOMS: atom_id res chain seq x y z
N MET A 1 32.86 23.60 6.67
CA MET A 1 32.18 22.47 7.34
C MET A 1 31.13 21.95 6.39
N LEU A 2 31.31 20.74 5.84
CA LEU A 2 30.29 20.07 5.05
C LEU A 2 29.31 19.42 6.02
N ALA A 3 28.03 19.78 5.95
CA ALA A 3 27.00 19.14 6.74
C ALA A 3 26.90 17.68 6.28
N VAL A 4 27.27 16.75 7.16
CA VAL A 4 26.95 15.34 7.00
C VAL A 4 25.43 15.25 7.11
N ILE A 5 24.74 15.13 5.97
CA ILE A 5 23.33 14.77 5.95
C ILE A 5 23.29 13.32 6.45
N GLN A 6 23.11 13.15 7.76
CA GLN A 6 22.76 11.86 8.31
C GLN A 6 21.48 11.43 7.59
N ARG A 7 21.59 10.36 6.79
CA ARG A 7 20.41 9.74 6.20
C ARG A 7 19.49 9.40 7.37
N PRO A 8 18.24 9.90 7.39
CA PRO A 8 17.33 9.56 8.47
C PRO A 8 17.25 8.04 8.55
N ASN A 9 17.33 7.52 9.78
CA ASN A 9 17.00 6.12 10.04
C ASN A 9 15.49 6.00 9.80
N ILE A 10 15.10 5.62 8.58
CA ILE A 10 13.71 5.44 8.19
C ILE A 10 13.33 4.06 8.70
N PRO A 11 12.55 3.92 9.79
CA PRO A 11 12.07 2.61 10.20
C PRO A 11 11.26 2.04 9.04
N THR A 12 11.78 0.99 8.40
CA THR A 12 11.10 0.37 7.27
C THR A 12 9.89 -0.35 7.81
N ARG A 13 8.73 0.28 7.65
CA ARG A 13 7.45 -0.25 8.12
C ARG A 13 6.79 -1.21 7.11
N PHE A 14 7.50 -1.52 6.04
CA PHE A 14 7.17 -2.56 5.08
C PHE A 14 7.88 -3.85 5.48
N VAL A 15 7.24 -5.00 5.27
CA VAL A 15 7.92 -6.29 5.37
C VAL A 15 8.81 -6.46 4.15
N LEU A 16 10.11 -6.25 4.31
CA LEU A 16 11.09 -6.35 3.24
C LEU A 16 11.96 -7.60 3.41
N GLY A 17 12.21 -8.29 2.29
CA GLY A 17 13.31 -9.24 2.13
C GLY A 17 14.39 -8.65 1.23
N SER A 18 15.51 -9.36 1.08
CA SER A 18 16.59 -9.00 0.16
C SER A 18 17.11 -10.23 -0.56
N ASP A 19 17.48 -10.07 -1.84
CA ASP A 19 18.20 -11.09 -2.62
C ASP A 19 19.71 -10.81 -2.74
N GLY A 20 20.21 -9.85 -1.95
CA GLY A 20 21.60 -9.38 -2.01
C GLY A 20 21.87 -8.29 -3.05
N GLN A 21 20.92 -7.99 -3.94
CA GLN A 21 21.03 -6.89 -4.92
C GLN A 21 19.92 -5.85 -4.77
N HIS A 22 18.71 -6.29 -4.43
CA HIS A 22 17.51 -5.46 -4.33
C HIS A 22 16.70 -5.80 -3.08
N ASP A 23 16.07 -4.76 -2.52
CA ASP A 23 15.01 -4.93 -1.54
C ASP A 23 13.74 -5.41 -2.24
N ARG A 24 13.04 -6.35 -1.61
CA ARG A 24 11.79 -6.93 -2.11
C ARG A 24 10.70 -6.74 -1.07
N LEU A 25 9.56 -6.20 -1.47
CA LEU A 25 8.37 -6.29 -0.63
C LEU A 25 7.99 -7.76 -0.48
N CYS A 26 7.72 -8.21 0.74
CA CYS A 26 7.36 -9.57 1.05
C CYS A 26 5.95 -9.63 1.64
N CYS A 27 5.28 -10.76 1.41
CA CYS A 27 4.02 -11.07 2.06
C CYS A 27 4.23 -11.12 3.58
N PRO A 28 3.43 -10.38 4.38
CA PRO A 28 3.56 -10.39 5.84
C PRO A 28 3.11 -11.71 6.49
N VAL A 29 2.36 -12.56 5.75
CA VAL A 29 1.85 -13.84 6.28
C VAL A 29 2.87 -14.96 6.09
N CYS A 30 3.45 -15.08 4.89
CA CYS A 30 4.31 -16.22 4.52
C CYS A 30 5.71 -15.84 4.04
N ALA A 31 6.09 -14.56 4.16
CA ALA A 31 7.38 -14.01 3.69
C ALA A 31 7.67 -14.20 2.19
N CYS A 32 6.67 -14.56 1.38
CA CYS A 32 6.84 -14.74 -0.05
C CYS A 32 7.24 -13.41 -0.74
N PRO A 33 8.34 -13.37 -1.52
CA PRO A 33 8.79 -12.16 -2.20
C PRO A 33 8.05 -11.90 -3.53
N TYR A 34 7.22 -12.85 -3.97
CA TYR A 34 6.37 -12.70 -5.16
C TYR A 34 5.02 -12.14 -4.73
N VAL A 35 4.97 -10.81 -4.67
CA VAL A 35 3.80 -10.01 -4.31
C VAL A 35 3.45 -9.07 -5.46
N HIS A 36 2.17 -8.88 -5.68
CA HIS A 36 1.64 -8.09 -6.79
C HIS A 36 0.71 -7.01 -6.23
N PRO A 37 0.81 -5.77 -6.74
CA PRO A 37 -0.17 -4.74 -6.41
C PRO A 37 -1.54 -5.08 -7.04
N ALA A 38 -2.62 -4.85 -6.30
CA ALA A 38 -3.99 -5.05 -6.74
C ALA A 38 -4.69 -3.73 -7.06
N GLU A 39 -5.04 -2.96 -6.04
CA GLU A 39 -5.73 -1.69 -6.17
C GLU A 39 -4.97 -0.61 -5.37
N VAL A 40 -4.98 0.62 -5.89
CA VAL A 40 -4.56 1.80 -5.13
C VAL A 40 -5.76 2.70 -4.93
N VAL A 41 -6.08 2.99 -3.67
CA VAL A 41 -7.16 3.91 -3.30
C VAL A 41 -6.57 5.15 -2.65
N VAL A 42 -6.96 6.32 -3.12
CA VAL A 42 -6.63 7.61 -2.51
C VAL A 42 -7.91 8.32 -2.10
N GLU A 43 -8.04 8.63 -0.82
CA GLU A 43 -9.13 9.45 -0.29
C GLU A 43 -8.58 10.78 0.22
N GLN A 44 -9.02 11.87 -0.41
CA GLN A 44 -8.57 13.23 -0.09
C GLN A 44 -9.74 14.22 -0.21
N GLY A 45 -9.97 15.00 0.85
CA GLY A 45 -11.14 15.85 0.93
C GLY A 45 -12.42 15.04 0.72
N GLN A 46 -13.26 15.47 -0.23
CA GLN A 46 -14.53 14.82 -0.56
C GLN A 46 -14.42 13.80 -1.72
N THR A 47 -13.19 13.48 -2.14
CA THR A 47 -12.95 12.68 -3.33
C THR A 47 -12.24 11.36 -2.98
N ARG A 48 -12.71 10.28 -3.60
CA ARG A 48 -12.06 8.97 -3.63
C ARG A 48 -11.62 8.67 -5.06
N THR A 49 -10.35 8.32 -5.22
CA THR A 49 -9.78 7.83 -6.48
C THR A 49 -9.40 6.38 -6.29
N VAL A 50 -9.84 5.53 -7.20
CA VAL A 50 -9.54 4.10 -7.24
C VAL A 50 -8.81 3.80 -8.53
N VAL A 51 -7.60 3.29 -8.43
CA VAL A 51 -6.79 2.84 -9.56
C VAL A 51 -6.74 1.31 -9.52
N SER A 52 -7.43 0.68 -10.47
CA SER A 52 -7.41 -0.77 -10.71
C SER A 52 -6.82 -1.07 -12.09
N ASN A 53 -6.69 -2.34 -12.40
CA ASN A 53 -6.24 -2.83 -13.71
C ASN A 53 -7.25 -2.56 -14.83
N GLU A 54 -8.54 -2.40 -14.52
CA GLU A 54 -9.56 -2.09 -15.51
C GLU A 54 -9.67 -0.59 -15.78
N SER A 55 -9.53 0.25 -14.76
CA SER A 55 -9.79 1.69 -14.88
C SER A 55 -9.22 2.52 -13.74
N THR A 56 -9.17 3.83 -13.96
CA THR A 56 -9.07 4.81 -12.87
C THR A 56 -10.43 5.46 -12.68
N GLN A 57 -11.02 5.30 -11.51
CA GLN A 57 -12.33 5.86 -11.17
C GLN A 57 -12.18 6.96 -10.13
N VAL A 58 -12.96 8.01 -10.29
CA VAL A 58 -13.04 9.12 -9.32
C VAL A 58 -14.49 9.26 -8.89
N SER A 59 -14.73 9.21 -7.59
CA SER A 59 -16.07 9.29 -6.99
C SER A 59 -16.04 10.16 -5.74
N ALA A 60 -17.22 10.55 -5.26
CA ALA A 60 -17.35 11.22 -3.97
C ALA A 60 -17.13 10.22 -2.81
N THR A 61 -16.63 10.71 -1.68
CA THR A 61 -16.54 9.95 -0.42
C THR A 61 -16.95 10.83 0.75
N ASP A 62 -17.57 10.23 1.75
CA ASP A 62 -17.95 10.88 3.00
C ASP A 62 -16.87 10.75 4.11
N ARG A 63 -15.69 10.19 3.79
CA ARG A 63 -14.60 10.03 4.75
C ARG A 63 -14.25 11.33 5.49
N PHE A 64 -14.34 12.48 4.83
CA PHE A 64 -14.06 13.80 5.43
C PHE A 64 -14.98 14.14 6.61
N LEU A 65 -16.14 13.50 6.74
CA LEU A 65 -17.04 13.66 7.89
C LEU A 65 -16.50 12.96 9.15
N HIS A 66 -15.62 11.96 8.98
CA HIS A 66 -15.17 11.08 10.06
C HIS A 66 -13.66 11.12 10.31
N ALA A 67 -12.87 11.55 9.33
CA ALA A 67 -11.41 11.59 9.42
C ALA A 67 -10.84 12.86 8.77
N ARG A 68 -9.65 13.25 9.21
CA ARG A 68 -8.89 14.38 8.63
C ARG A 68 -7.69 13.86 7.84
N GLY A 69 -7.15 14.70 6.96
CA GLY A 69 -5.98 14.35 6.17
C GLY A 69 -6.30 13.45 4.97
N SER A 70 -5.24 12.96 4.32
CA SER A 70 -5.34 12.12 3.13
C SER A 70 -4.98 10.67 3.47
N LEU A 71 -5.72 9.72 2.92
CA LEU A 71 -5.45 8.30 3.07
C LEU A 71 -5.05 7.70 1.72
N ILE A 72 -3.92 7.01 1.69
CA ILE A 72 -3.47 6.18 0.56
C ILE A 72 -3.49 4.74 1.01
N THR A 73 -4.24 3.92 0.29
CA THR A 73 -4.37 2.49 0.55
C THR A 73 -3.76 1.74 -0.62
N LEU A 74 -2.81 0.86 -0.31
CA LEU A 74 -2.11 0.01 -1.27
C LEU A 74 -2.48 -1.44 -0.98
N ASP A 75 -3.24 -2.05 -1.87
CA ASP A 75 -3.61 -3.45 -1.78
C ASP A 75 -2.63 -4.34 -2.53
N PHE A 76 -2.30 -5.46 -1.91
CA PHE A 76 -1.38 -6.46 -2.45
C PHE A 76 -1.93 -7.87 -2.25
N TRP A 77 -1.42 -8.79 -3.06
CA TRP A 77 -1.55 -10.22 -2.82
C TRP A 77 -0.24 -10.93 -3.17
N CYS A 78 -0.01 -12.11 -2.61
CA CYS A 78 1.14 -12.95 -2.94
C CYS A 78 0.73 -14.17 -3.75
N LYS A 79 1.68 -14.79 -4.46
CA LYS A 79 1.42 -16.00 -5.27
C LYS A 79 0.79 -17.20 -4.52
N PHE A 80 0.81 -17.17 -3.18
CA PHE A 80 0.18 -18.19 -2.33
C PHE A 80 -1.24 -17.82 -1.87
N GLY A 81 -1.83 -16.74 -2.38
CA GLY A 81 -3.22 -16.38 -2.11
C GLY A 81 -3.47 -15.57 -0.83
N HIS A 82 -2.44 -15.03 -0.18
CA HIS A 82 -2.65 -14.07 0.92
C HIS A 82 -2.82 -12.65 0.36
N SER A 83 -3.84 -11.91 0.81
CA SER A 83 -3.96 -10.48 0.57
C SER A 83 -3.61 -9.66 1.81
N PHE A 84 -3.04 -8.49 1.57
CA PHE A 84 -2.65 -7.57 2.62
C PHE A 84 -2.67 -6.13 2.08
N GLN A 85 -2.84 -5.20 2.99
CA GLN A 85 -3.07 -3.80 2.69
C GLN A 85 -2.15 -2.93 3.54
N TYR A 86 -1.48 -1.98 2.90
CA TYR A 86 -0.84 -0.87 3.61
C TYR A 86 -1.72 0.37 3.51
N ALA A 87 -2.06 0.96 4.65
CA ALA A 87 -2.82 2.21 4.73
C ALA A 87 -1.92 3.32 5.29
N LEU A 88 -1.64 4.33 4.47
CA LEU A 88 -0.83 5.50 4.76
C LEU A 88 -1.75 6.70 4.96
N GLU A 89 -1.91 7.14 6.20
CA GLU A 89 -2.71 8.31 6.53
C GLU A 89 -1.82 9.49 6.89
N PHE A 90 -2.01 10.60 6.17
CA PHE A 90 -1.22 11.82 6.28
C PHE A 90 -2.06 12.95 6.88
N HIS A 91 -1.61 13.52 8.00
CA HIS A 91 -2.28 14.65 8.62
C HIS A 91 -1.25 15.62 9.22
N LYS A 92 -1.11 16.80 8.61
CA LYS A 92 -0.26 17.91 9.10
C LYS A 92 1.20 17.52 9.41
N GLY A 93 1.80 16.70 8.55
CA GLY A 93 3.18 16.22 8.71
C GLY A 93 3.30 14.93 9.52
N GLU A 94 2.22 14.46 10.13
CA GLU A 94 2.16 13.14 10.75
C GLU A 94 1.81 12.08 9.69
N LEU A 95 2.49 10.93 9.76
CA LEU A 95 2.19 9.73 8.99
C LEU A 95 1.81 8.59 9.94
N GLN A 96 0.60 8.08 9.78
CA GLN A 96 0.19 6.81 10.38
C GLN A 96 0.22 5.73 9.29
N LEU A 97 1.01 4.68 9.51
CA LEU A 97 1.00 3.50 8.65
C LEU A 97 0.33 2.35 9.41
N ARG A 98 -0.64 1.71 8.76
CA ARG A 98 -1.24 0.45 9.19
C ARG A 98 -0.98 -0.64 8.15
N LEU A 99 -0.78 -1.86 8.63
CA LEU A 99 -0.68 -3.06 7.81
C LEU A 99 -1.78 -4.01 8.26
N ASP A 100 -2.69 -4.32 7.36
CA ASP A 100 -3.82 -5.22 7.61
C ASP A 100 -3.73 -6.43 6.67
N THR A 101 -3.87 -7.64 7.20
CA THR A 101 -4.01 -8.87 6.40
C THR A 101 -5.49 -9.18 6.22
N LYS A 102 -5.91 -9.53 5.00
CA LYS A 102 -7.31 -9.86 4.70
C LYS A 102 -7.36 -11.22 3.99
N PRO A 103 -8.47 -11.98 4.07
CA PRO A 103 -8.71 -13.09 3.16
C PRO A 103 -8.87 -12.55 1.73
N LEU A 104 -8.44 -13.29 0.71
CA LEU A 104 -8.76 -12.94 -0.68
C LEU A 104 -10.28 -13.04 -0.89
N PRO A 105 -10.95 -11.98 -1.39
CA PRO A 105 -12.38 -12.07 -1.72
C PRO A 105 -12.65 -13.03 -2.88
N ASN A 106 -11.68 -13.22 -3.79
CA ASN A 106 -11.70 -14.23 -4.84
C ASN A 106 -10.27 -14.73 -5.13
N PRO A 107 -9.96 -16.03 -4.90
CA PRO A 107 -8.63 -16.58 -5.16
C PRO A 107 -8.26 -16.64 -6.66
N ASP A 108 -9.25 -16.59 -7.56
CA ASP A 108 -9.04 -16.86 -8.99
C ASP A 108 -8.75 -15.61 -9.84
N ALA A 109 -8.96 -14.40 -9.30
CA ALA A 109 -8.73 -13.16 -10.04
C ALA A 109 -8.61 -11.93 -9.12
N PRO A 110 -7.51 -11.77 -8.37
CA PRO A 110 -7.19 -10.45 -7.84
C PRO A 110 -6.85 -9.57 -9.06
N GLY A 111 -7.66 -8.54 -9.35
CA GLY A 111 -7.37 -7.58 -10.43
C GLY A 111 -5.94 -7.06 -10.27
N GLN A 112 -5.06 -7.43 -11.20
CA GLN A 112 -3.63 -7.18 -11.06
C GLN A 112 -3.29 -5.89 -11.80
N LEU A 113 -2.80 -4.86 -11.09
CA LEU A 113 -2.25 -3.65 -11.73
C LEU A 113 -0.99 -3.95 -12.58
N TRP A 114 -0.46 -5.17 -12.46
CA TRP A 114 0.69 -5.66 -13.21
C TRP A 114 0.29 -6.24 -14.58
N ARG A 115 1.11 -5.98 -15.60
CA ARG A 115 1.20 -6.78 -16.82
C ARG A 115 2.62 -7.35 -16.86
N ASP A 116 2.73 -8.65 -17.15
CA ASP A 116 4.01 -9.30 -17.48
C ASP A 116 4.70 -8.65 -18.69
#